data_AF-A0A4Q3AFL4-F1
#
_entry.id   AF-A0A4Q3AFL4-F1
#
_cell.length_a   1.000
_cell.length_b   1.000
_cell.length_c   1.000
_cell.angle_alpha   90.00
_cell.angle_beta   90.00
_cell.angle_gamma   90.00
#
_symmetry.space_group_name_H-M   'P 1'
#
loop_
_entity.id
_entity.type
_entity.pdbx_description
1 polymer ?
#
loop_
_entity_poly.entity_id
_entity_poly.type
_entity_poly.pdbx_seq_one_letter_code
_entity_poly.pdbx_strand_id
1 'polypeptide(L)'
;MSAASSQTSDAIRRAEIDRSLRHPVMFFFTSGAAWLAVAILLGIISSAKVHSPDFLSSCGFLTYGRVQPAHMNALIYGWGCQAAFGFLVWLMARLSRQECRAAGLILTAGHVWNFAVSLGIIGILSGNSTGIPWMEMPVFAWVPMLLAYAAIAIWSMVQFKVRPAGHVFISQWYILAALIWFPWVFATAHIFVHGFSGSPLMAAAINAWYRSALLFLFFLPAGVAAAYYLVPKVTGRPVYSYTLSSLGFWSLAIIAPWAGMQKLAGAPIPNFLPYLGAAATILVAIPCVAVAVNLLKTAAGAPETVVNSPSLRFTVAGLIGLLVAGFSATFLNVPSFLPLS
;
A
#
# COMPACT_ATOMS: atom_id res chain seq x y z
N MET A 1 -34.44 24.27 -17.68
CA MET A 1 -33.28 25.04 -17.17
C MET A 1 -32.65 24.51 -15.87
N SER A 2 -33.29 23.64 -15.05
CA SER A 2 -32.70 23.26 -13.74
C SER A 2 -31.61 22.16 -13.78
N ALA A 3 -31.74 21.13 -14.62
CA ALA A 3 -30.78 20.01 -14.65
C ALA A 3 -29.39 20.39 -15.20
N ALA A 4 -29.33 21.27 -16.21
CA ALA A 4 -28.07 21.78 -16.74
C ALA A 4 -27.32 22.62 -15.71
N SER A 5 -28.03 23.48 -14.97
CA SER A 5 -27.44 24.30 -13.89
C SER A 5 -26.88 23.46 -12.74
N SER A 6 -27.53 22.34 -12.39
CA SER A 6 -27.03 21.41 -11.36
C SER A 6 -25.81 20.60 -11.79
N GLN A 7 -25.70 20.26 -13.09
CA GLN A 7 -24.52 19.57 -13.60
C GLN A 7 -23.31 20.50 -13.65
N THR A 8 -23.51 21.75 -14.04
CA THR A 8 -22.46 22.78 -14.05
C THR A 8 -21.96 23.08 -12.63
N SER A 9 -22.85 23.20 -11.63
CA SER A 9 -22.44 23.42 -10.23
C SER A 9 -21.67 22.23 -9.65
N ASP A 10 -22.08 20.99 -9.95
CA ASP A 10 -21.35 19.78 -9.56
C ASP A 10 -19.96 19.68 -10.20
N ALA A 11 -19.82 20.12 -11.45
CA ALA A 11 -18.54 20.13 -12.14
C ALA A 11 -17.58 21.18 -11.54
N ILE A 12 -18.08 22.37 -11.24
CA ILE A 12 -17.32 23.44 -10.57
C ILE A 12 -16.82 22.97 -9.21
N ARG A 13 -17.71 22.39 -8.38
CA ARG A 13 -17.33 21.88 -7.06
C ARG A 13 -16.26 20.80 -7.12
N ARG A 14 -16.32 19.90 -8.11
CA ARG A 14 -15.27 18.89 -8.31
C ARG A 14 -13.93 19.52 -8.68
N ALA A 15 -13.95 20.54 -9.54
CA ALA A 15 -12.75 21.27 -9.92
C ALA A 15 -12.15 22.02 -8.73
N GLU A 16 -12.97 22.60 -7.84
CA GLU A 16 -12.52 23.25 -6.61
C GLU A 16 -11.87 22.27 -5.64
N ILE A 17 -12.49 21.09 -5.43
CA ILE A 17 -11.91 20.01 -4.61
C ILE A 17 -10.56 19.57 -5.17
N ASP A 18 -10.48 19.31 -6.47
CA ASP A 18 -9.23 18.92 -7.11
C ASP A 18 -8.16 20.02 -7.03
N ARG A 19 -8.57 21.29 -7.17
CA ARG A 19 -7.69 22.44 -7.03
C ARG A 19 -7.13 22.55 -5.62
N SER A 20 -7.93 22.29 -4.59
CA SER A 20 -7.49 22.33 -3.19
C SER A 20 -6.35 21.35 -2.89
N LEU A 21 -6.31 20.21 -3.59
CA LEU A 21 -5.33 19.14 -3.38
C LEU A 21 -4.31 19.00 -4.50
N ARG A 22 -4.35 19.86 -5.52
CA ARG A 22 -3.49 19.77 -6.71
C ARG A 22 -2.01 19.65 -6.33
N HIS A 23 -1.51 20.52 -5.45
CA HIS A 23 -0.09 20.53 -5.09
C HIS A 23 0.32 19.27 -4.30
N PRO A 24 -0.35 18.89 -3.20
CA PRO A 24 -0.03 17.63 -2.50
C PRO A 24 -0.10 16.39 -3.39
N VAL A 25 -1.14 16.26 -4.20
CA VAL A 25 -1.35 15.07 -5.03
C VAL A 25 -0.31 14.98 -6.14
N MET A 26 -0.02 16.10 -6.81
CA MET A 26 1.06 16.13 -7.82
C MET A 26 2.43 15.87 -7.19
N PHE A 27 2.69 16.40 -6.00
CA PHE A 27 3.92 16.11 -5.26
C PHE A 27 4.06 14.62 -4.96
N PHE A 28 3.02 13.96 -4.43
CA PHE A 28 3.06 12.53 -4.12
C PHE A 28 3.30 11.66 -5.35
N PHE A 29 2.63 11.93 -6.47
CA PHE A 29 2.82 11.14 -7.69
C PHE A 29 4.17 11.42 -8.36
N THR A 30 4.63 12.67 -8.42
CA THR A 30 5.94 13.01 -9.00
C THR A 30 7.09 12.49 -8.15
N SER A 31 7.01 12.65 -6.83
CA SER A 31 7.97 12.08 -5.89
C SER A 31 7.96 10.55 -5.92
N GLY A 32 6.78 9.92 -5.99
CA GLY A 32 6.66 8.47 -6.11
C GLY A 32 7.30 7.96 -7.39
N ALA A 33 7.11 8.64 -8.53
CA ALA A 33 7.78 8.30 -9.79
C ALA A 33 9.31 8.45 -9.70
N ALA A 34 9.81 9.51 -9.05
CA ALA A 34 11.24 9.69 -8.81
C ALA A 34 11.81 8.55 -7.94
N TRP A 35 11.12 8.17 -6.87
CA TRP A 35 11.51 7.04 -6.03
C TRP A 35 11.44 5.71 -6.76
N LEU A 36 10.48 5.52 -7.66
CA LEU A 36 10.41 4.33 -8.50
C LEU A 36 11.64 4.24 -9.40
N ALA A 37 12.09 5.34 -10.00
CA ALA A 37 13.32 5.38 -10.78
C ALA A 37 14.54 4.99 -9.92
N VAL A 38 14.67 5.56 -8.72
CA VAL A 38 15.74 5.21 -7.77
C VAL A 38 15.67 3.73 -7.39
N ALA A 39 14.48 3.22 -7.08
CA ALA A 39 14.27 1.81 -6.74
C ALA A 39 14.67 0.90 -7.91
N ILE A 40 14.25 1.20 -9.15
CA ILE A 40 14.60 0.42 -10.34
C ILE A 40 16.12 0.42 -10.55
N LEU A 41 16.79 1.57 -10.43
CA LEU A 41 18.24 1.66 -10.57
C LEU A 41 18.97 0.79 -9.53
N LEU A 42 18.60 0.90 -8.25
CA LEU A 42 19.18 0.06 -7.19
C LEU A 42 18.84 -1.42 -7.40
N GLY A 43 17.66 -1.73 -7.90
CA GLY A 43 17.23 -3.10 -8.22
C GLY A 43 18.06 -3.72 -9.35
N ILE A 44 18.34 -2.96 -10.41
CA ILE A 44 19.21 -3.40 -11.51
C ILE A 44 20.63 -3.64 -10.99
N ILE A 45 21.18 -2.74 -10.15
CA ILE A 45 22.51 -2.93 -9.55
C ILE A 45 22.54 -4.19 -8.68
N SER A 46 21.51 -4.39 -7.85
CA SER A 46 21.38 -5.58 -7.02
C SER A 46 21.34 -6.86 -7.85
N SER A 47 20.52 -6.87 -8.91
CA SER A 47 20.40 -7.99 -9.85
C SER A 47 21.74 -8.27 -10.55
N ALA A 48 22.45 -7.23 -11.02
CA ALA A 48 23.74 -7.38 -11.67
C ALA A 48 24.79 -8.01 -10.75
N LYS A 49 24.74 -7.72 -9.44
CA LYS A 49 25.66 -8.31 -8.44
C LYS A 49 25.41 -9.78 -8.15
N VAL A 50 24.18 -10.26 -8.29
CA VAL A 50 23.88 -11.70 -8.19
C VAL A 50 24.49 -12.46 -9.38
N HIS A 51 24.56 -11.83 -10.56
CA HIS A 51 25.16 -12.42 -11.75
C HIS A 51 26.69 -12.26 -11.81
N SER A 52 27.21 -11.10 -11.39
CA SER A 52 28.63 -10.77 -11.37
C SER A 52 29.00 -10.14 -10.02
N PRO A 53 29.45 -10.94 -9.03
CA PRO A 53 29.75 -10.44 -7.68
C PRO A 53 30.81 -9.33 -7.64
N ASP A 54 31.75 -9.34 -8.59
CA ASP A 54 32.83 -8.35 -8.68
C ASP A 54 32.39 -7.00 -9.24
N PHE A 55 31.21 -6.91 -9.84
CA PHE A 55 30.65 -5.65 -10.35
C PHE A 55 30.54 -4.63 -9.22
N LEU A 56 31.26 -3.50 -9.32
CA LEU A 56 31.28 -2.42 -8.31
C LEU A 56 31.70 -2.89 -6.90
N SER A 57 32.60 -3.88 -6.80
CA SER A 57 33.11 -4.39 -5.52
C SER A 57 34.06 -3.42 -4.80
N SER A 58 34.72 -2.52 -5.55
CA SER A 58 35.61 -1.49 -5.01
C SER A 58 34.90 -0.39 -4.20
N CYS A 59 33.57 -0.27 -4.36
CA CYS A 59 32.76 0.73 -3.66
C CYS A 59 31.96 0.08 -2.53
N GLY A 60 32.35 0.32 -1.27
CA GLY A 60 31.69 -0.24 -0.09
C GLY A 60 30.20 0.11 0.02
N PHE A 61 29.80 1.29 -0.49
CA PHE A 61 28.40 1.73 -0.54
C PHE A 61 27.52 0.86 -1.44
N LEU A 62 28.08 0.30 -2.51
CA LEU A 62 27.34 -0.44 -3.51
C LEU A 62 27.44 -1.95 -3.32
N THR A 63 27.84 -2.45 -2.16
CA THR A 63 27.83 -3.90 -1.87
C THR A 63 26.41 -4.49 -1.91
N TYR A 64 26.27 -5.76 -2.30
CA TYR A 64 24.96 -6.41 -2.46
C TYR A 64 24.10 -6.31 -1.18
N GLY A 65 24.72 -6.56 -0.02
CA GLY A 65 24.06 -6.47 1.29
C GLY A 65 23.58 -5.07 1.68
N ARG A 66 23.99 -4.00 0.97
CA ARG A 66 23.51 -2.63 1.18
C ARG A 66 22.52 -2.20 0.10
N VAL A 67 22.83 -2.51 -1.16
CA VAL A 67 22.00 -2.12 -2.31
C VAL A 67 20.66 -2.84 -2.30
N GLN A 68 20.61 -4.13 -1.95
CA GLN A 68 19.36 -4.88 -1.94
C GLN A 68 18.36 -4.35 -0.89
N PRO A 69 18.75 -4.13 0.38
CA PRO A 69 17.90 -3.43 1.33
C PRO A 69 17.50 -2.02 0.90
N ALA A 70 18.43 -1.24 0.33
CA ALA A 70 18.15 0.11 -0.15
C ALA A 70 17.11 0.12 -1.27
N HIS A 71 17.22 -0.82 -2.22
CA HIS A 71 16.23 -1.06 -3.28
C HIS A 71 14.84 -1.34 -2.69
N MET A 72 14.74 -2.31 -1.78
CA MET A 72 13.45 -2.69 -1.19
C MET A 72 12.80 -1.53 -0.42
N ASN A 73 13.60 -0.77 0.34
CA ASN A 73 13.11 0.39 1.10
C ASN A 73 12.70 1.55 0.19
N ALA A 74 13.47 1.83 -0.87
CA ALA A 74 13.11 2.80 -1.89
C ALA A 74 11.81 2.43 -2.61
N LEU A 75 11.63 1.13 -2.91
CA LEU A 75 10.42 0.64 -3.57
C LEU A 75 9.20 0.76 -2.64
N ILE A 76 9.30 0.31 -1.39
CA ILE A 76 8.16 0.24 -0.47
C ILE A 76 7.81 1.62 0.07
N TYR A 77 8.76 2.30 0.72
CA TYR A 77 8.50 3.56 1.43
C TYR A 77 8.68 4.78 0.54
N GLY A 78 9.55 4.70 -0.47
CA GLY A 78 9.72 5.76 -1.46
C GLY A 78 8.59 5.74 -2.48
N TRP A 79 8.48 4.70 -3.31
CA TRP A 79 7.47 4.65 -4.36
C TRP A 79 6.08 4.28 -3.83
N GLY A 80 5.96 3.11 -3.18
CA GLY A 80 4.68 2.53 -2.81
C GLY A 80 3.88 3.42 -1.89
N CYS A 81 4.46 3.87 -0.78
CA CYS A 81 3.79 4.75 0.18
C CYS A 81 3.40 6.09 -0.44
N GLN A 82 4.25 6.71 -1.27
CA GLN A 82 3.90 7.97 -1.93
C GLN A 82 2.74 7.81 -2.91
N ALA A 83 2.72 6.73 -3.70
CA ALA A 83 1.60 6.42 -4.57
C ALA A 83 0.31 6.20 -3.75
N ALA A 84 0.39 5.45 -2.65
CA ALA A 84 -0.74 5.22 -1.75
C ALA A 84 -1.25 6.54 -1.14
N PHE A 85 -0.37 7.40 -0.61
CA PHE A 85 -0.78 8.68 -0.01
C PHE A 85 -1.49 9.58 -1.03
N GLY A 86 -0.95 9.65 -2.26
CA GLY A 86 -1.57 10.38 -3.36
C GLY A 86 -3.01 9.91 -3.61
N PHE A 87 -3.23 8.60 -3.73
CA PHE A 87 -4.57 8.04 -3.92
C PHE A 87 -5.47 8.24 -2.70
N LEU A 88 -5.00 7.96 -1.49
CA LEU A 88 -5.80 8.03 -0.26
C LEU A 88 -6.34 9.45 -0.04
N VAL A 89 -5.47 10.47 -0.13
CA VAL A 89 -5.85 11.87 0.06
C VAL A 89 -6.77 12.35 -1.05
N TRP A 90 -6.43 12.08 -2.31
CA TRP A 90 -7.21 12.52 -3.47
C TRP A 90 -8.62 11.91 -3.49
N LEU A 91 -8.71 10.59 -3.30
CA LEU A 91 -9.99 9.89 -3.31
C LEU A 91 -10.84 10.28 -2.09
N MET A 92 -10.22 10.48 -0.93
CA MET A 92 -10.95 10.89 0.27
C MET A 92 -11.66 12.22 0.06
N ALA A 93 -10.98 13.22 -0.50
CA ALA A 93 -11.58 14.53 -0.79
C ALA A 93 -12.71 14.44 -1.83
N ARG A 94 -12.47 13.74 -2.94
CA ARG A 94 -13.47 13.58 -4.00
C ARG A 94 -14.72 12.84 -3.53
N LEU A 95 -14.56 11.74 -2.79
CA LEU A 95 -15.67 10.95 -2.28
C LEU A 95 -16.38 11.65 -1.12
N SER A 96 -15.67 12.49 -0.38
CA SER A 96 -16.26 13.32 0.69
C SER A 96 -16.89 14.61 0.17
N ARG A 97 -16.69 14.97 -1.10
CA ARG A 97 -17.18 16.21 -1.71
C ARG A 97 -16.78 17.46 -0.92
N GLN A 98 -15.61 17.44 -0.30
CA GLN A 98 -15.10 18.51 0.54
C GLN A 98 -13.67 18.86 0.15
N GLU A 99 -13.39 20.16 0.13
CA GLU A 99 -12.04 20.68 -0.10
C GLU A 99 -11.12 20.36 1.06
N CYS A 100 -9.84 20.16 0.77
CA CYS A 100 -8.84 19.98 1.81
C CYS A 100 -8.39 21.35 2.35
N ARG A 101 -8.80 21.66 3.58
CA ARG A 101 -8.39 22.91 4.27
C ARG A 101 -6.93 22.93 4.71
N ALA A 102 -6.25 21.78 4.69
CA ALA A 102 -4.91 21.61 5.23
C ALA A 102 -3.92 21.07 4.19
N ALA A 103 -4.10 21.45 2.92
CA ALA A 103 -3.22 21.03 1.83
C ALA A 103 -1.74 21.33 2.12
N GLY A 104 -1.44 22.49 2.72
CA GLY A 104 -0.08 22.84 3.15
C GLY A 104 0.52 21.86 4.15
N LEU A 105 -0.26 21.42 5.16
CA LEU A 105 0.19 20.47 6.17
C LEU A 105 0.43 19.07 5.58
N ILE A 106 -0.44 18.63 4.67
CA ILE A 106 -0.25 17.36 3.94
C ILE A 106 1.02 17.41 3.09
N LEU A 107 1.27 18.53 2.41
CA LEU A 107 2.47 18.72 1.61
C LEU A 107 3.74 18.72 2.48
N THR A 108 3.75 19.47 3.59
CA THR A 108 4.88 19.47 4.52
C THR A 108 5.14 18.09 5.11
N ALA A 109 4.09 17.34 5.45
CA ALA A 109 4.23 15.97 5.92
C ALA A 109 4.83 15.06 4.84
N GLY A 110 4.44 15.23 3.58
CA GLY A 110 5.04 14.53 2.46
C GLY A 110 6.54 14.84 2.27
N HIS A 111 6.98 16.07 2.51
CA HIS A 111 8.40 16.42 2.52
C HIS A 111 9.16 15.79 3.69
N VAL A 112 8.57 15.80 4.89
CA VAL A 112 9.16 15.12 6.07
C VAL A 112 9.32 13.62 5.81
N TRP A 113 8.31 12.98 5.22
CA TRP A 113 8.38 11.58 4.81
C TRP A 113 9.54 11.33 3.84
N ASN A 114 9.63 12.13 2.76
CA ASN A 114 10.72 12.01 1.79
C ASN A 114 12.10 12.20 2.43
N PHE A 115 12.24 13.20 3.29
CA PHE A 115 13.50 13.46 3.98
C PHE A 115 13.92 12.27 4.85
N ALA A 116 12.97 11.70 5.61
CA ALA A 116 13.22 10.52 6.43
C ALA A 116 13.60 9.29 5.58
N VAL A 117 12.90 9.06 4.47
CA VAL A 117 13.21 7.96 3.53
C VAL A 117 14.59 8.16 2.87
N SER A 118 14.93 9.38 2.45
CA SER A 118 16.24 9.71 1.88
C SER A 118 17.37 9.47 2.87
N LEU A 119 17.25 9.98 4.10
CA LEU A 119 18.23 9.72 5.15
C LEU A 119 18.29 8.23 5.51
N GLY A 120 17.15 7.54 5.51
CA GLY A 120 17.07 6.12 5.77
C GLY A 120 17.84 5.29 4.74
N ILE A 121 17.65 5.59 3.45
CA ILE A 121 18.35 4.91 2.35
C ILE A 121 19.85 5.24 2.35
N ILE A 122 20.22 6.50 2.58
CA ILE A 122 21.63 6.88 2.74
C ILE A 122 22.26 6.14 3.93
N GLY A 123 21.53 6.01 5.04
CA GLY A 123 21.96 5.26 6.21
C GLY A 123 22.19 3.77 5.91
N ILE A 124 21.27 3.14 5.17
CA ILE A 124 21.45 1.76 4.69
C ILE A 124 22.72 1.63 3.84
N LEU A 125 22.90 2.52 2.85
CA LEU A 125 24.06 2.49 1.95
C LEU A 125 25.38 2.82 2.66
N SER A 126 25.32 3.58 3.76
CA SER A 126 26.48 3.87 4.61
C SER A 126 26.86 2.70 5.52
N GLY A 127 25.96 1.71 5.69
CA GLY A 127 26.19 0.50 6.47
C GLY A 127 25.44 0.43 7.80
N ASN A 128 24.56 1.39 8.08
CA ASN A 128 23.81 1.51 9.35
C ASN A 128 22.46 0.78 9.28
N SER A 129 22.40 -0.33 8.53
CA SER A 129 21.18 -1.12 8.37
C SER A 129 20.86 -1.91 9.63
N THR A 130 19.58 -2.05 9.98
CA THR A 130 19.14 -2.91 11.09
C THR A 130 19.20 -4.40 10.75
N GLY A 131 19.30 -4.75 9.46
CA GLY A 131 19.28 -6.13 8.97
C GLY A 131 17.90 -6.81 9.02
N ILE A 132 16.84 -6.09 9.40
CA ILE A 132 15.48 -6.64 9.51
C ILE A 132 14.69 -6.32 8.23
N PRO A 133 14.20 -7.32 7.48
CA PRO A 133 13.57 -7.08 6.17
C PRO A 133 12.40 -6.09 6.21
N TRP A 134 12.40 -5.08 5.33
CA TRP A 134 11.48 -3.94 5.29
C TRP A 134 11.54 -3.00 6.50
N MET A 135 12.49 -3.19 7.43
CA MET A 135 12.75 -2.30 8.56
C MET A 135 14.24 -1.94 8.60
N GLU A 136 14.93 -2.01 7.46
CA GLU A 136 16.38 -1.88 7.34
C GLU A 136 16.88 -0.46 7.52
N MET A 137 16.01 0.55 7.35
CA MET A 137 16.38 1.94 7.64
C MET A 137 16.85 2.06 9.08
N PRO A 138 17.85 2.92 9.36
CA PRO A 138 18.26 3.20 10.73
C PRO A 138 17.06 3.59 11.62
N VAL A 139 17.13 3.23 12.90
CA VAL A 139 16.02 3.37 13.86
C VAL A 139 15.54 4.82 14.00
N PHE A 140 16.34 5.84 13.68
CA PHE A 140 15.87 7.23 13.72
C PHE A 140 14.79 7.55 12.66
N ALA A 141 14.70 6.77 11.57
CA ALA A 141 13.85 7.10 10.42
C ALA A 141 12.35 6.86 10.68
N TRP A 142 12.00 5.86 11.50
CA TRP A 142 10.60 5.42 11.61
C TRP A 142 9.71 6.42 12.37
N VAL A 143 10.23 7.15 13.37
CA VAL A 143 9.44 8.12 14.14
C VAL A 143 9.00 9.30 13.26
N PRO A 144 9.90 10.00 12.53
CA PRO A 144 9.48 11.05 11.58
C PRO A 144 8.51 10.53 10.50
N MET A 145 8.71 9.32 10.00
CA MET A 145 7.81 8.69 9.02
C MET A 145 6.40 8.49 9.60
N LEU A 146 6.30 7.95 10.83
CA LEU A 146 5.02 7.76 11.51
C LEU A 146 4.31 9.09 11.78
N LEU A 147 5.04 10.12 12.21
CA LEU A 147 4.48 11.46 12.45
C LEU A 147 4.00 12.12 11.16
N ALA A 148 4.78 12.02 10.08
CA ALA A 148 4.40 12.50 8.76
C ALA A 148 3.12 11.80 8.28
N TYR A 149 3.09 10.47 8.38
CA TYR A 149 1.90 9.71 8.04
C TYR A 149 0.69 10.12 8.88
N ALA A 150 0.86 10.24 10.20
CA ALA A 150 -0.22 10.61 11.12
C ALA A 150 -0.84 11.96 10.74
N ALA A 151 -0.02 12.94 10.36
CA ALA A 151 -0.52 14.22 9.87
C ALA A 151 -1.37 14.06 8.59
N ILE A 152 -0.90 13.27 7.61
CA ILE A 152 -1.67 12.97 6.38
C ILE A 152 -2.98 12.25 6.71
N ALA A 153 -2.95 11.28 7.61
CA ALA A 153 -4.09 10.49 8.00
C ALA A 153 -5.14 11.31 8.77
N ILE A 154 -4.72 12.10 9.76
CA ILE A 154 -5.61 12.96 10.53
C ILE A 154 -6.35 13.93 9.61
N TRP A 155 -5.65 14.60 8.70
CA TRP A 155 -6.30 15.54 7.78
C TRP A 155 -7.19 14.88 6.73
N SER A 156 -6.91 13.62 6.37
CA SER A 156 -7.80 12.80 5.55
C SER A 156 -9.06 12.37 6.33
N MET A 157 -8.92 12.03 7.61
CA MET A 157 -10.04 11.69 8.50
C MET A 157 -10.93 12.90 8.80
N VAL A 158 -10.35 14.10 8.93
CA VAL A 158 -11.11 15.35 9.06
C VAL A 158 -12.00 15.57 7.82
N GLN A 159 -11.48 15.35 6.62
CA GLN A 159 -12.26 15.44 5.38
C GLN A 159 -13.42 14.45 5.37
N PHE A 160 -13.20 13.22 5.83
CA PHE A 160 -14.26 12.22 5.98
C PHE A 160 -15.34 12.65 6.97
N LYS A 161 -14.96 13.23 8.11
CA LYS A 161 -15.88 13.66 9.17
C LYS A 161 -16.80 14.80 8.74
N VAL A 162 -16.29 15.75 7.96
CA VAL A 162 -17.06 16.93 7.49
C VAL A 162 -17.82 16.68 6.19
N ARG A 163 -17.85 15.43 5.72
CA ARG A 163 -18.60 15.00 4.54
C ARG A 163 -20.12 15.22 4.72
N PRO A 164 -20.86 15.55 3.66
CA PRO A 164 -22.33 15.54 3.70
C PRO A 164 -22.91 14.19 4.13
N ALA A 165 -24.05 14.22 4.82
CA ALA A 165 -24.76 13.00 5.22
C ALA A 165 -25.17 12.16 3.99
N GLY A 166 -25.07 10.84 4.12
CA GLY A 166 -25.43 9.89 3.06
C GLY A 166 -24.58 8.61 3.08
N HIS A 167 -24.80 7.74 2.11
CA HIS A 167 -24.09 6.47 2.03
C HIS A 167 -22.58 6.65 1.85
N VAL A 168 -21.81 5.84 2.57
CA VAL A 168 -20.35 5.79 2.44
C VAL A 168 -20.01 4.80 1.32
N PHE A 169 -19.23 5.24 0.34
CA PHE A 169 -18.82 4.37 -0.77
C PHE A 169 -17.86 3.27 -0.28
N ILE A 170 -17.90 2.09 -0.90
CA ILE A 170 -16.96 1.01 -0.54
C ILE A 170 -15.50 1.44 -0.71
N SER A 171 -15.19 2.27 -1.72
CA SER A 171 -13.86 2.85 -1.88
C SER A 171 -13.42 3.62 -0.62
N GLN A 172 -14.33 4.36 0.02
CA GLN A 172 -14.04 5.05 1.29
C GLN A 172 -13.79 4.06 2.44
N TRP A 173 -14.44 2.90 2.48
CA TRP A 173 -14.18 1.89 3.52
C TRP A 173 -12.73 1.41 3.45
N TYR A 174 -12.24 1.10 2.25
CA TYR A 174 -10.85 0.71 2.04
C TYR A 174 -9.86 1.85 2.32
N ILE A 175 -10.20 3.11 2.00
CA ILE A 175 -9.35 4.26 2.36
C ILE A 175 -9.26 4.39 3.88
N LEU A 176 -10.39 4.36 4.59
CA LEU A 176 -10.42 4.46 6.05
C LEU A 176 -9.65 3.31 6.70
N ALA A 177 -9.83 2.10 6.19
CA ALA A 177 -9.09 0.93 6.66
C ALA A 177 -7.58 1.12 6.46
N ALA A 178 -7.12 1.55 5.29
CA ALA A 178 -5.70 1.85 5.05
C ALA A 178 -5.16 2.93 6.00
N LEU A 179 -5.95 4.00 6.21
CA LEU A 179 -5.60 5.12 7.08
C LEU A 179 -5.43 4.72 8.56
N ILE A 180 -6.23 3.76 9.02
CA ILE A 180 -6.25 3.31 10.42
C ILE A 180 -5.29 2.13 10.64
N TRP A 181 -5.23 1.17 9.71
CA TRP A 181 -4.43 -0.03 9.87
C TRP A 181 -2.93 0.23 9.68
N PHE A 182 -2.53 1.14 8.78
CA PHE A 182 -1.12 1.46 8.61
C PHE A 182 -0.43 1.92 9.90
N PRO A 183 -0.90 2.96 10.62
CA PRO A 183 -0.19 3.44 11.81
C PRO A 183 -0.22 2.39 12.92
N TRP A 184 -1.28 1.59 13.04
CA TRP A 184 -1.33 0.44 13.94
C TRP A 184 -0.23 -0.58 13.62
N VAL A 185 -0.16 -1.04 12.37
CA VAL A 185 0.81 -2.04 11.92
C VAL A 185 2.24 -1.51 12.03
N PHE A 186 2.47 -0.30 11.52
CA PHE A 186 3.77 0.35 11.48
C PHE A 186 4.30 0.65 12.88
N ALA A 187 3.50 1.31 13.75
CA ALA A 187 3.94 1.64 15.10
C ALA A 187 4.15 0.38 15.95
N THR A 188 3.22 -0.58 15.91
CA THR A 188 3.33 -1.81 16.70
C THR A 188 4.59 -2.58 16.30
N ALA A 189 4.85 -2.79 15.01
CA ALA A 189 6.05 -3.50 14.58
C ALA A 189 7.34 -2.80 15.03
N HIS A 190 7.47 -1.49 14.81
CA HIS A 190 8.68 -0.74 15.19
C HIS A 190 8.89 -0.66 16.70
N ILE A 191 7.82 -0.46 17.48
CA ILE A 191 7.90 -0.44 18.95
C ILE A 191 8.32 -1.80 19.47
N PHE A 192 7.72 -2.90 18.98
CA PHE A 192 8.05 -4.22 19.50
C PHE A 192 9.43 -4.73 19.07
N VAL A 193 9.93 -4.28 17.91
CA VAL A 193 11.25 -4.68 17.41
C VAL A 193 12.38 -3.80 17.93
N HIS A 194 12.17 -2.48 18.03
CA HIS A 194 13.22 -1.51 18.39
C HIS A 194 13.04 -0.87 19.76
N GLY A 195 11.82 -0.85 20.31
CA GLY A 195 11.51 -0.24 21.60
C GLY A 195 11.65 -1.21 22.79
N PHE A 196 11.47 -2.52 22.56
CA PHE A 196 11.65 -3.54 23.58
C PHE A 196 12.89 -4.40 23.30
N SER A 197 13.63 -4.76 24.34
CA SER A 197 14.75 -5.70 24.27
C SER A 197 14.24 -7.15 24.20
N GLY A 198 13.56 -7.48 23.10
CA GLY A 198 12.99 -8.80 22.85
C GLY A 198 14.00 -9.81 22.30
N SER A 199 13.62 -11.08 22.33
CA SER A 199 14.39 -12.15 21.65
C SER A 199 14.44 -11.90 20.12
N PRO A 200 15.57 -12.16 19.44
CA PRO A 200 15.66 -12.07 17.97
C PRO A 200 14.63 -12.92 17.24
N LEU A 201 14.22 -14.04 17.84
CA LEU A 201 13.15 -14.90 17.32
C LEU A 201 11.79 -14.18 17.31
N MET A 202 11.50 -13.43 18.37
CA MET A 202 10.28 -12.62 18.46
C MET A 202 10.32 -11.48 17.42
N ALA A 203 11.47 -10.82 17.26
CA ALA A 203 11.65 -9.80 16.23
C ALA A 203 11.41 -10.36 14.81
N ALA A 204 11.88 -11.59 14.53
CA ALA A 204 11.61 -12.28 13.27
C ALA A 204 10.12 -12.59 13.06
N ALA A 205 9.42 -13.03 14.11
CA ALA A 205 7.96 -13.25 14.10
C ALA A 205 7.19 -11.97 13.82
N ILE A 206 7.48 -10.91 14.57
CA ILE A 206 6.86 -9.59 14.37
C ILE A 206 7.14 -9.08 12.95
N ASN A 207 8.37 -9.26 12.44
CA ASN A 207 8.71 -8.86 11.08
C ASN A 207 7.94 -9.65 10.01
N ALA A 208 7.79 -10.96 10.20
CA ALA A 208 7.04 -11.80 9.27
C ALA A 208 5.56 -11.35 9.18
N TRP A 209 4.95 -11.04 10.33
CA TRP A 209 3.63 -10.43 10.40
C TRP A 209 3.61 -9.05 9.77
N TYR A 210 4.53 -8.15 10.15
CA TYR A 210 4.61 -6.78 9.67
C TYR A 210 4.60 -6.70 8.14
N ARG A 211 5.43 -7.51 7.47
CA ARG A 211 5.50 -7.52 6.00
C ARG A 211 4.17 -7.93 5.36
N SER A 212 3.52 -8.95 5.90
CA SER A 212 2.22 -9.41 5.38
C SER A 212 1.10 -8.43 5.70
N ALA A 213 1.08 -7.89 6.92
CA ALA A 213 0.12 -6.88 7.35
C ALA A 213 0.26 -5.59 6.53
N LEU A 214 1.47 -5.12 6.24
CA LEU A 214 1.68 -3.94 5.40
C LEU A 214 1.18 -4.16 3.97
N LEU A 215 1.40 -5.33 3.38
CA LEU A 215 0.88 -5.67 2.07
C LEU A 215 -0.66 -5.71 2.05
N PHE A 216 -1.26 -6.48 2.96
CA PHE A 216 -2.69 -6.79 2.90
C PHE A 216 -3.59 -5.77 3.59
N LEU A 217 -3.07 -5.03 4.58
CA LEU A 217 -3.84 -4.04 5.35
C LEU A 217 -3.50 -2.59 4.97
N PHE A 218 -2.47 -2.34 4.18
CA PHE A 218 -2.19 -0.99 3.69
C PHE A 218 -2.19 -0.90 2.16
N PHE A 219 -1.27 -1.60 1.49
CA PHE A 219 -1.14 -1.47 0.03
C PHE A 219 -2.35 -2.01 -0.73
N LEU A 220 -2.86 -3.18 -0.33
CA LEU A 220 -4.02 -3.78 -0.98
C LEU A 220 -5.28 -2.90 -0.82
N PRO A 221 -5.67 -2.44 0.38
CA PRO A 221 -6.78 -1.50 0.54
C PRO A 221 -6.59 -0.20 -0.24
N ALA A 222 -5.39 0.39 -0.25
CA ALA A 222 -5.13 1.61 -1.03
C ALA A 222 -5.34 1.39 -2.55
N GLY A 223 -4.82 0.29 -3.11
CA GLY A 223 -5.00 -0.06 -4.52
C GLY A 223 -6.45 -0.43 -4.86
N VAL A 224 -7.11 -1.19 -4.00
CA VAL A 224 -8.52 -1.60 -4.17
C VAL A 224 -9.45 -0.40 -4.06
N ALA A 225 -9.18 0.55 -3.16
CA ALA A 225 -9.91 1.80 -3.09
C ALA A 225 -9.84 2.57 -4.42
N ALA A 226 -8.65 2.68 -5.00
CA ALA A 226 -8.46 3.31 -6.30
C ALA A 226 -9.22 2.56 -7.41
N ALA A 227 -9.17 1.23 -7.44
CA ALA A 227 -9.88 0.43 -8.43
C ALA A 227 -11.42 0.57 -8.31
N TYR A 228 -11.96 0.53 -7.09
CA TYR A 228 -13.39 0.76 -6.81
C TYR A 228 -13.88 2.17 -7.15
N TYR A 229 -12.97 3.13 -7.27
CA TYR A 229 -13.29 4.45 -7.78
C TYR A 229 -13.17 4.52 -9.30
N LEU A 230 -12.00 4.15 -9.85
CA LEU A 230 -11.66 4.35 -11.26
C LEU A 230 -12.52 3.52 -12.20
N VAL A 231 -12.77 2.24 -11.90
CA VAL A 231 -13.54 1.35 -12.79
C VAL A 231 -14.96 1.88 -13.03
N PRO A 232 -15.82 2.06 -12.01
CA PRO A 232 -17.17 2.57 -12.25
C PRO A 232 -17.15 4.02 -12.74
N LYS A 233 -16.18 4.84 -12.32
CA LYS A 233 -16.13 6.25 -12.72
C LYS A 233 -15.79 6.44 -14.19
N VAL A 234 -14.86 5.66 -14.73
CA VAL A 234 -14.41 5.76 -16.13
C VAL A 234 -15.39 5.03 -17.07
N THR A 235 -15.94 3.89 -16.64
CA THR A 235 -16.93 3.15 -17.44
C THR A 235 -18.32 3.76 -17.41
N GLY A 236 -18.63 4.61 -16.43
CA GLY A 236 -19.98 5.15 -16.22
C GLY A 236 -20.99 4.11 -15.73
N ARG A 237 -20.54 2.93 -15.30
CA ARG A 237 -21.39 1.82 -14.87
C ARG A 237 -21.41 1.69 -13.34
N PRO A 238 -22.54 1.26 -12.75
CA PRO A 238 -22.58 0.90 -11.35
C PRO A 238 -21.70 -0.33 -11.07
N VAL A 239 -21.19 -0.44 -9.84
CA VAL A 239 -20.45 -1.62 -9.40
C VAL A 239 -21.34 -2.86 -9.47
N TYR A 240 -20.82 -3.96 -10.00
CA TYR A 240 -21.57 -5.18 -10.28
C TYR A 240 -22.34 -5.74 -9.07
N SER A 241 -21.71 -5.88 -7.90
CA SER A 241 -22.37 -6.36 -6.69
C SER A 241 -21.85 -5.67 -5.43
N TYR A 242 -22.75 -4.98 -4.72
CA TYR A 242 -22.42 -4.34 -3.44
C TYR A 242 -22.20 -5.37 -2.32
N THR A 243 -22.92 -6.50 -2.34
CA THR A 243 -22.71 -7.60 -1.40
C THR A 243 -21.31 -8.18 -1.53
N LEU A 244 -20.83 -8.36 -2.76
CA LEU A 244 -19.47 -8.85 -3.03
C LEU A 244 -18.40 -7.84 -2.61
N SER A 245 -18.68 -6.54 -2.77
CA SER A 245 -17.85 -5.46 -2.23
C SER A 245 -17.70 -5.54 -0.71
N SER A 246 -18.81 -5.71 0.02
CA SER A 246 -18.83 -5.85 1.48
C SER A 246 -18.13 -7.13 1.93
N LEU A 247 -18.39 -8.25 1.27
CA LEU A 247 -17.71 -9.53 1.54
C LEU A 247 -16.20 -9.40 1.36
N GLY A 248 -15.75 -8.80 0.25
CA GLY A 248 -14.32 -8.57 0.01
C GLY A 248 -13.67 -7.72 1.10
N PHE A 249 -14.37 -6.69 1.59
CA PHE A 249 -13.83 -5.82 2.64
C PHE A 249 -13.71 -6.55 3.98
N TRP A 250 -14.79 -7.17 4.45
CA TRP A 250 -14.81 -7.80 5.77
C TRP A 250 -13.97 -9.08 5.82
N SER A 251 -13.99 -9.88 4.76
CA SER A 251 -13.10 -11.05 4.67
C SER A 251 -11.63 -10.62 4.70
N LEU A 252 -11.25 -9.54 4.00
CA LEU A 252 -9.90 -8.98 4.10
C LEU A 252 -9.58 -8.55 5.54
N ALA A 253 -10.46 -7.76 6.17
CA ALA A 253 -10.26 -7.24 7.51
C ALA A 253 -10.06 -8.34 8.57
N ILE A 254 -10.79 -9.45 8.44
CA ILE A 254 -10.76 -10.56 9.41
C ILE A 254 -9.58 -11.50 9.14
N ILE A 255 -9.28 -11.80 7.87
CA ILE A 255 -8.34 -12.85 7.50
C ILE A 255 -6.89 -12.31 7.42
N ALA A 256 -6.68 -11.16 6.78
CA ALA A 256 -5.34 -10.65 6.52
C ALA A 256 -4.47 -10.43 7.78
N PRO A 257 -4.99 -10.02 8.95
CA PRO A 257 -4.16 -9.85 10.14
C PRO A 257 -3.47 -11.13 10.63
N TRP A 258 -4.00 -12.30 10.27
CA TRP A 258 -3.46 -13.60 10.67
C TRP A 258 -2.39 -14.13 9.72
N ALA A 259 -2.23 -13.52 8.54
CA ALA A 259 -1.25 -13.94 7.54
C ALA A 259 0.18 -13.53 7.91
N GLY A 260 1.16 -14.32 7.48
CA GLY A 260 2.59 -13.99 7.50
C GLY A 260 3.48 -14.92 8.32
N MET A 261 2.93 -15.57 9.35
CA MET A 261 3.69 -16.47 10.23
C MET A 261 4.23 -17.72 9.52
N GLN A 262 3.66 -18.10 8.39
CA GLN A 262 4.11 -19.25 7.62
C GLN A 262 5.48 -19.07 6.96
N LYS A 263 5.98 -17.83 6.89
CA LYS A 263 7.38 -17.54 6.50
C LYS A 263 8.40 -18.06 7.52
N LEU A 264 7.94 -18.46 8.70
CA LEU A 264 8.74 -19.03 9.78
C LEU A 264 8.45 -20.52 9.98
N ALA A 265 7.90 -21.19 8.98
CA ALA A 265 7.86 -22.66 8.95
C ALA A 265 9.27 -23.22 9.19
N GLY A 266 9.41 -24.14 10.14
CA GLY A 266 10.71 -24.72 10.55
C GLY A 266 11.52 -23.88 11.55
N ALA A 267 11.07 -22.66 11.92
CA ALA A 267 11.69 -21.89 12.99
C ALA A 267 11.25 -22.41 14.38
N PRO A 268 12.02 -22.17 15.46
CA PRO A 268 11.69 -22.63 16.81
C PRO A 268 10.58 -21.79 17.49
N ILE A 269 9.48 -21.54 16.78
CA ILE A 269 8.27 -20.88 17.28
C ILE A 269 7.16 -21.93 17.51
N PRO A 270 6.13 -21.63 18.31
CA PRO A 270 5.00 -22.55 18.47
C PRO A 270 4.45 -23.03 17.13
N ASN A 271 4.46 -24.36 16.92
CA ASN A 271 4.20 -24.98 15.62
C ASN A 271 2.88 -24.55 14.99
N PHE A 272 1.84 -24.26 15.78
CA PHE A 272 0.54 -23.83 15.27
C PHE A 272 0.58 -22.48 14.54
N LEU A 273 1.54 -21.60 14.83
CA LEU A 273 1.61 -20.25 14.26
C LEU A 273 1.86 -20.26 12.74
N PRO A 274 2.87 -20.99 12.21
CA PRO A 274 3.01 -21.18 10.76
C PRO A 274 1.77 -21.77 10.08
N TYR A 275 1.12 -22.79 10.66
CA TYR A 275 -0.09 -23.38 10.08
C TYR A 275 -1.24 -22.37 10.01
N LEU A 276 -1.44 -21.59 11.07
CA LEU A 276 -2.46 -20.56 11.11
C LEU A 276 -2.19 -19.45 10.07
N GLY A 277 -0.92 -19.02 9.96
CA GLY A 277 -0.50 -18.05 8.95
C GLY A 277 -0.69 -18.55 7.52
N ALA A 278 -0.43 -19.83 7.28
CA ALA A 278 -0.60 -20.47 5.99
C ALA A 278 -2.07 -20.55 5.60
N ALA A 279 -2.92 -21.02 6.53
CA ALA A 279 -4.36 -21.08 6.36
C ALA A 279 -4.95 -19.69 6.08
N ALA A 280 -4.56 -18.68 6.87
CA ALA A 280 -4.98 -17.30 6.64
C ALA A 280 -4.55 -16.78 5.26
N THR A 281 -3.30 -17.06 4.85
CA THR A 281 -2.79 -16.63 3.53
C THR A 281 -3.52 -17.28 2.37
N ILE A 282 -3.89 -18.56 2.48
CA ILE A 282 -4.78 -19.24 1.52
C ILE A 282 -6.14 -18.55 1.49
N LEU A 283 -6.71 -18.25 2.65
CA LEU A 283 -8.03 -17.62 2.77
C LEU A 283 -8.03 -16.16 2.26
N VAL A 284 -6.89 -15.47 2.19
CA VAL A 284 -6.76 -14.14 1.53
C VAL A 284 -7.15 -14.21 0.04
N ALA A 285 -7.14 -15.39 -0.60
CA ALA A 285 -7.67 -15.53 -1.95
C ALA A 285 -9.17 -15.14 -2.03
N ILE A 286 -9.95 -15.35 -0.96
CA ILE A 286 -11.38 -15.01 -0.91
C ILE A 286 -11.61 -13.51 -1.17
N PRO A 287 -11.05 -12.57 -0.37
CA PRO A 287 -11.21 -11.14 -0.65
C PRO A 287 -10.61 -10.73 -2.00
N CYS A 288 -9.47 -11.28 -2.40
CA CYS A 288 -8.85 -10.97 -3.69
C CYS A 288 -9.77 -11.33 -4.87
N VAL A 289 -10.34 -12.53 -4.87
CA VAL A 289 -11.27 -13.00 -5.90
C VAL A 289 -12.57 -12.20 -5.85
N ALA A 290 -13.12 -11.94 -4.66
CA ALA A 290 -14.33 -11.15 -4.50
C ALA A 290 -14.18 -9.75 -5.12
N VAL A 291 -13.09 -9.05 -4.81
CA VAL A 291 -12.81 -7.72 -5.35
C VAL A 291 -12.56 -7.76 -6.86
N ALA A 292 -11.71 -8.67 -7.32
CA ALA A 292 -11.35 -8.76 -8.73
C ALA A 292 -12.54 -9.13 -9.60
N VAL A 293 -13.33 -10.14 -9.24
CA VAL A 293 -14.52 -10.54 -10.01
C VAL A 293 -15.53 -9.39 -10.07
N ASN A 294 -15.74 -8.68 -8.96
CA ASN A 294 -16.68 -7.55 -8.92
C ASN A 294 -16.28 -6.44 -9.90
N LEU A 295 -15.01 -6.05 -9.89
CA LEU A 295 -14.51 -4.96 -10.71
C LEU A 295 -14.26 -5.36 -12.16
N LEU A 296 -13.79 -6.58 -12.42
CA LEU A 296 -13.62 -7.10 -13.78
C LEU A 296 -14.97 -7.27 -14.48
N LYS A 297 -16.01 -7.77 -13.80
CA LYS A 297 -17.38 -7.80 -14.37
C LYS A 297 -17.93 -6.40 -14.62
N THR A 298 -17.63 -5.44 -13.75
CA THR A 298 -18.00 -4.03 -13.97
C THR A 298 -17.31 -3.48 -15.23
N ALA A 299 -16.01 -3.74 -15.40
CA ALA A 299 -15.23 -3.31 -16.56
C ALA A 299 -15.66 -4.02 -17.87
N ALA A 300 -15.98 -5.32 -17.80
CA ALA A 300 -16.43 -6.12 -18.94
C ALA A 300 -17.75 -5.61 -19.54
N GLY A 301 -18.55 -4.84 -18.79
CA GLY A 301 -19.73 -4.17 -19.31
C GLY A 301 -19.45 -2.98 -20.25
N ALA A 302 -18.19 -2.55 -20.41
CA ALA A 302 -17.81 -1.45 -21.30
C ALA A 302 -16.43 -1.72 -21.95
N PRO A 303 -16.30 -2.76 -22.80
CA PRO A 303 -15.02 -3.22 -23.32
C PRO A 303 -14.32 -2.14 -24.17
N GLU A 304 -15.06 -1.38 -24.98
CA GLU A 304 -14.49 -0.28 -25.77
C GLU A 304 -13.86 0.80 -24.89
N THR A 305 -14.47 1.12 -23.75
CA THR A 305 -13.92 2.09 -22.80
C THR A 305 -12.65 1.56 -22.12
N VAL A 306 -12.59 0.27 -21.81
CA VAL A 306 -11.38 -0.38 -21.28
C VAL A 306 -10.25 -0.29 -22.28
N VAL A 307 -10.53 -0.56 -23.56
CA VAL A 307 -9.53 -0.42 -24.62
C VAL A 307 -9.15 1.04 -24.78
N ASN A 308 -10.07 2.01 -24.80
CA ASN A 308 -9.68 3.39 -25.11
C ASN A 308 -9.03 4.16 -23.95
N SER A 309 -9.21 3.73 -22.69
CA SER A 309 -8.70 4.45 -21.51
C SER A 309 -7.42 3.82 -20.92
N PRO A 310 -6.26 4.51 -20.97
CA PRO A 310 -5.02 4.00 -20.38
C PRO A 310 -5.13 3.70 -18.88
N SER A 311 -5.79 4.57 -18.12
CA SER A 311 -6.02 4.37 -16.68
C SER A 311 -6.79 3.09 -16.40
N LEU A 312 -7.77 2.76 -17.24
CA LEU A 312 -8.59 1.57 -17.04
C LEU A 312 -7.83 0.29 -17.42
N ARG A 313 -6.99 0.33 -18.47
CA ARG A 313 -6.07 -0.78 -18.81
C ARG A 313 -5.13 -1.12 -17.65
N PHE A 314 -4.48 -0.12 -17.07
CA PHE A 314 -3.59 -0.34 -15.91
C PHE A 314 -4.36 -0.82 -14.67
N THR A 315 -5.58 -0.31 -14.44
CA THR A 315 -6.43 -0.77 -13.33
C THR A 315 -6.84 -2.24 -13.51
N VAL A 316 -7.25 -2.63 -14.71
CA VAL A 316 -7.61 -4.02 -15.04
C VAL A 316 -6.39 -4.94 -14.94
N ALA A 317 -5.23 -4.51 -15.43
CA ALA A 317 -3.98 -5.27 -15.27
C ALA A 317 -3.64 -5.47 -13.79
N GLY A 318 -3.83 -4.45 -12.95
CA GLY A 318 -3.66 -4.56 -11.50
C GLY A 318 -4.64 -5.54 -10.84
N LEU A 319 -5.91 -5.58 -11.29
CA LEU A 319 -6.91 -6.54 -10.80
C LEU A 319 -6.58 -7.98 -11.22
N ILE A 320 -6.06 -8.17 -12.43
CA ILE A 320 -5.57 -9.49 -12.88
C ILE A 320 -4.33 -9.88 -12.06
N GLY A 321 -3.40 -8.95 -11.85
CA GLY A 321 -2.24 -9.16 -10.97
C GLY A 321 -2.63 -9.55 -9.54
N LEU A 322 -3.71 -8.97 -9.01
CA LEU A 322 -4.28 -9.34 -7.71
C LEU A 322 -4.78 -10.79 -7.69
N LEU A 323 -5.44 -11.26 -8.75
CA LEU A 323 -5.86 -12.66 -8.87
C LEU A 323 -4.65 -13.58 -8.95
N VAL A 324 -3.68 -13.28 -9.81
CA VAL A 324 -2.46 -14.06 -9.95
C VAL A 324 -1.74 -14.15 -8.60
N ALA A 325 -1.54 -13.03 -7.90
CA ALA A 325 -0.93 -13.01 -6.59
C ALA A 325 -1.72 -13.84 -5.55
N GLY A 326 -3.05 -13.73 -5.55
CA GLY A 326 -3.92 -14.52 -4.67
C GLY A 326 -3.83 -16.03 -4.93
N PHE A 327 -3.88 -16.47 -6.19
CA PHE A 327 -3.75 -17.87 -6.55
C PHE A 327 -2.34 -18.41 -6.27
N SER A 328 -1.30 -17.65 -6.60
CA SER A 328 0.09 -18.02 -6.27
C SER A 328 0.27 -18.13 -4.76
N ALA A 329 -0.30 -17.23 -3.98
CA ALA A 329 -0.27 -17.31 -2.52
C ALA A 329 -0.97 -18.57 -2.02
N THR A 330 -2.14 -18.94 -2.55
CA THR A 330 -2.80 -20.20 -2.19
C THR A 330 -1.90 -21.41 -2.46
N PHE A 331 -1.33 -21.50 -3.66
CA PHE A 331 -0.51 -22.63 -4.07
C PHE A 331 0.77 -22.77 -3.23
N LEU A 332 1.49 -21.66 -3.00
CA LEU A 332 2.77 -21.66 -2.28
C LEU A 332 2.64 -21.89 -0.77
N ASN A 333 1.43 -21.81 -0.21
CA ASN A 333 1.20 -21.95 1.23
C ASN A 333 0.42 -23.22 1.59
N VAL A 334 0.24 -24.16 0.65
CA VAL A 334 -0.29 -25.50 0.94
C VAL A 334 0.73 -26.26 1.81
N PRO A 335 0.30 -27.08 2.80
CA PRO A 335 1.22 -27.78 3.69
C PRO A 335 2.31 -28.60 2.99
N SER A 336 2.05 -29.14 1.80
CA SER A 336 3.02 -29.91 1.01
C SER A 336 4.20 -29.10 0.48
N PHE A 337 4.07 -27.77 0.36
CA PHE A 337 5.12 -26.87 -0.13
C PHE A 337 5.79 -26.09 0.99
N LEU A 338 5.25 -26.13 2.21
CA LEU A 338 5.86 -25.50 3.36
C LEU A 338 6.91 -26.45 3.95
N PRO A 339 8.11 -25.97 4.31
CA PRO A 339 9.14 -26.77 4.96
C PRO A 339 8.74 -27.01 6.43
N LEU A 340 7.68 -27.79 6.65
CA LEU A 340 7.07 -28.00 7.97
C LEU A 340 7.51 -29.29 8.67
N SER A 341 8.32 -30.12 8.03
CA SER A 341 9.04 -31.25 8.61
C SER A 341 9.99 -31.83 7.56
#